data_AF-A0A2R6IYH9-F1
#
_entry.id   AF-A0A2R6IYH9-F1
#
_cell.length_a   1.000
_cell.length_b   1.000
_cell.length_c   1.000
_cell.angle_alpha   90.00
_cell.angle_beta   90.00
_cell.angle_gamma   90.00
#
_symmetry.space_group_name_H-M   'P 1'
#
loop_
_entity.id
_entity.type
_entity.pdbx_description
1 polymer ?
#
loop_
_entity_poly.entity_id
_entity_poly.type
_entity_poly.pdbx_seq_one_letter_code
_entity_poly.pdbx_strand_id
1 'polypeptide(L)' 'MAREPITDAVVAQLREVIETGEIEDPVNRFEVGALARRRELSELARFIVDADAATYYEAVEQACEGRETGPDIGT' A
#
# COMPACT_ATOMS: atom_id res chain seq x y z
N MET A 1 2.85 -13.72 10.78
CA MET A 1 3.02 -12.26 10.78
C MET A 1 4.35 -11.94 11.43
N ALA A 2 5.23 -11.30 10.67
CA ALA A 2 6.60 -10.93 11.04
C ALA A 2 6.90 -9.52 10.50
N ARG A 3 8.01 -8.94 10.94
CA ARG A 3 8.49 -7.65 10.44
C ARG A 3 9.09 -7.85 9.05
N GLU A 4 8.25 -7.74 8.02
CA GLU A 4 8.64 -7.87 6.62
C GLU A 4 9.20 -6.52 6.11
N PRO A 5 10.33 -6.49 5.37
CA PRO A 5 10.82 -5.24 4.79
C PRO A 5 9.78 -4.58 3.88
N ILE A 6 9.50 -3.30 4.14
CA ILE A 6 8.71 -2.45 3.25
C ILE A 6 9.60 -2.07 2.06
N THR A 7 9.30 -2.63 0.89
CA THR A 7 10.05 -2.36 -0.34
C THR A 7 9.37 -1.26 -1.17
N ASP A 8 10.14 -0.60 -2.04
CA ASP A 8 9.60 0.38 -3.00
C ASP A 8 8.48 -0.22 -3.88
N ALA A 9 8.63 -1.50 -4.25
CA ALA A 9 7.60 -2.23 -4.99
C ALA A 9 6.30 -2.41 -4.19
N VAL A 10 6.38 -2.70 -2.89
CA VAL A 10 5.20 -2.75 -2.01
C VAL A 10 4.54 -1.39 -1.95
N VAL A 11 5.29 -0.32 -1.71
CA VAL A 11 4.75 1.05 -1.63
C VAL A 11 4.09 1.47 -2.94
N ALA A 12 4.73 1.21 -4.09
CA ALA A 12 4.20 1.53 -5.41
C ALA A 12 2.89 0.77 -5.72
N GLN A 13 2.84 -0.53 -5.42
CA GLN A 13 1.62 -1.34 -5.63
C GLN A 13 0.50 -0.93 -4.68
N LEU A 14 0.84 -0.58 -3.43
CA LEU A 14 -0.13 -0.13 -2.43
C LEU A 14 -0.70 1.24 -2.82
N ARG A 15 0.14 2.13 -3.34
CA ARG A 15 -0.28 3.40 -3.93
C ARG A 15 -1.22 3.20 -5.12
N GLU A 16 -0.88 2.30 -6.05
CA GLU A 16 -1.75 1.98 -7.20
C GLU A 16 -3.15 1.55 -6.72
N VAL A 17 -3.20 0.65 -5.73
CA VAL A 17 -4.45 0.19 -5.10
C VAL A 17 -5.23 1.35 -4.50
N ILE A 18 -4.59 2.22 -3.72
CA ILE A 18 -5.24 3.39 -3.11
C ILE A 18 -5.77 4.37 -4.18
N GLU A 19 -5.01 4.59 -5.25
CA GLU A 19 -5.37 5.52 -6.33
C GLU A 19 -6.52 5.00 -7.20
N THR A 20 -6.80 3.70 -7.21
CA THR A 20 -7.98 3.16 -7.91
C THR A 20 -9.31 3.64 -7.33
N GLY A 21 -9.35 3.97 -6.04
CA GLY A 21 -10.60 4.25 -5.31
C GLY A 21 -11.54 3.04 -5.18
N GLU A 22 -11.09 1.82 -5.53
CA GLU A 22 -11.87 0.59 -5.35
C GLU A 22 -11.87 0.10 -3.88
N ILE A 23 -10.99 0.66 -3.03
CA ILE A 23 -10.89 0.35 -1.61
C ILE A 23 -11.49 1.52 -0.81
N GLU A 24 -12.42 1.22 0.11
CA GLU A 24 -12.99 2.23 1.01
C GLU A 24 -11.99 2.68 2.07
N ASP A 25 -11.27 1.73 2.66
CA ASP A 25 -10.30 1.99 3.71
C ASP A 25 -8.96 1.26 3.45
N PRO A 26 -7.84 1.98 3.24
CA PRO A 26 -6.56 1.37 2.89
C PRO A 26 -5.89 0.63 4.06
N VAL A 27 -6.33 0.86 5.30
CA VAL A 27 -5.86 0.05 6.44
C VAL A 27 -6.59 -1.29 6.54
N ASN A 28 -7.67 -1.49 5.78
CA ASN A 28 -8.34 -2.76 5.62
C ASN A 28 -7.57 -3.73 4.71
N ARG A 29 -6.56 -4.36 5.31
CA ARG A 29 -5.72 -5.42 4.71
C ARG A 29 -6.50 -6.54 3.99
N PHE A 30 -7.74 -6.83 4.38
CA PHE A 30 -8.54 -7.83 3.67
C PHE A 30 -8.97 -7.33 2.28
N GLU A 31 -9.50 -6.11 2.20
CA GLU A 31 -9.89 -5.51 0.92
C GLU A 31 -8.68 -5.26 0.02
N VAL A 32 -7.60 -4.70 0.58
CA VAL A 32 -6.35 -4.46 -0.16
C VAL A 32 -5.78 -5.78 -0.67
N GLY A 33 -5.77 -6.85 0.15
CA GLY A 33 -5.29 -8.16 -0.24
C GLY A 33 -6.14 -8.81 -1.35
N ALA A 34 -7.46 -8.62 -1.32
CA ALA A 34 -8.35 -9.10 -2.38
C ALA A 34 -8.11 -8.38 -3.70
N LEU A 35 -7.96 -7.05 -3.67
CA LEU A 35 -7.69 -6.27 -4.87
C LEU A 35 -6.30 -6.53 -5.43
N ALA A 36 -5.28 -6.64 -4.57
CA ALA A 36 -3.92 -6.99 -4.96
C ALA A 36 -3.89 -8.33 -5.73
N ARG A 37 -4.61 -9.34 -5.26
CA ARG A 37 -4.73 -10.63 -5.97
C ARG A 37 -5.46 -10.49 -7.31
N ARG A 38 -6.55 -9.72 -7.36
CA ARG A 38 -7.33 -9.49 -8.59
C ARG A 38 -6.52 -8.76 -9.66
N ARG A 39 -5.56 -7.92 -9.24
CA ARG A 39 -4.68 -7.11 -10.10
C ARG A 39 -3.30 -7.75 -10.30
N GLU A 40 -3.08 -8.97 -9.81
CA GLU A 40 -1.81 -9.72 -9.93
C GLU A 40 -0.60 -9.01 -9.28
N LEU A 41 -0.86 -8.16 -8.28
CA LEU A 41 0.13 -7.42 -7.48
C LEU A 41 0.78 -8.35 -6.46
N SER A 42 1.68 -9.20 -6.95
CA SER A 42 2.21 -10.36 -6.23
C SER A 42 3.03 -9.99 -4.99
N GLU A 43 3.80 -8.89 -5.06
CA GLU A 43 4.61 -8.43 -3.92
C GLU A 43 3.72 -7.87 -2.80
N LEU A 44 2.72 -7.06 -3.15
CA LEU A 44 1.74 -6.55 -2.19
C LEU A 44 0.91 -7.68 -1.58
N ALA A 45 0.45 -8.63 -2.40
CA ALA A 45 -0.35 -9.76 -1.93
C ALA A 45 0.41 -10.65 -0.94
N ARG A 46 1.73 -10.82 -1.14
CA ARG A 46 2.61 -11.52 -0.20
C ARG A 46 2.80 -10.72 1.08
N PHE A 47 3.18 -9.45 0.94
CA PHE A 47 3.42 -8.54 2.06
C PHE A 47 2.22 -8.49 3.01
N ILE A 48 0.98 -8.43 2.51
CA ILE A 48 -0.24 -8.41 3.32
C ILE A 48 -0.43 -9.66 4.18
N VAL A 49 0.02 -10.82 3.71
CA VAL A 49 -0.10 -12.10 4.43
C VAL A 49 0.98 -12.23 5.50
N ASP A 50 2.19 -11.79 5.18
CA ASP A 50 3.38 -12.04 5.98
C ASP A 50 3.69 -10.91 6.98
N ALA A 51 3.38 -9.65 6.64
CA ALA A 51 3.64 -8.49 7.50
C ALA A 51 2.76 -8.48 8.77
N ASP A 52 3.32 -8.01 9.88
CA ASP A 52 2.53 -7.64 11.05
C ASP A 52 1.74 -6.34 10.83
N ALA A 53 0.81 -6.05 11.74
CA ALA A 53 -0.10 -4.93 11.61
C ALA A 53 0.60 -3.56 11.65
N ALA A 54 1.68 -3.41 12.44
CA ALA A 54 2.41 -2.15 12.52
C ALA A 54 3.19 -1.93 11.22
N THR A 55 3.89 -2.96 10.75
CA THR A 55 4.62 -2.93 9.48
C THR A 55 3.69 -2.61 8.30
N TYR A 56 2.49 -3.19 8.28
CA TYR A 56 1.49 -2.87 7.25
C TYR A 56 1.02 -1.41 7.33
N TYR A 57 0.77 -0.89 8.53
CA TYR A 57 0.37 0.50 8.73
C TYR A 57 1.44 1.48 8.24
N GLU A 58 2.71 1.24 8.59
CA GLU A 58 3.84 2.04 8.10
C GLU A 58 3.91 2.06 6.56
N ALA A 59 3.62 0.94 5.89
CA ALA A 59 3.59 0.88 4.43
C ALA A 59 2.43 1.69 3.82
N VAL A 60 1.27 1.69 4.49
CA VAL A 60 0.12 2.52 4.10
C VAL A 60 0.44 4.00 4.26
N GLU A 61 1.09 4.39 5.37
CA GLU A 61 1.55 5.77 5.59
C GLU A 61 2.49 6.22 4.46
N GLN A 62 3.53 5.43 4.16
CA GLN A 62 4.46 5.76 3.06
C GLN A 62 3.78 5.90 1.70
N ALA A 63 2.81 5.03 1.40
CA ALA A 63 2.05 5.09 0.15
C ALA A 63 1.14 6.34 0.07
N CYS A 64 0.65 6.83 1.21
CA CYS A 64 -0.14 8.05 1.32
C CYS A 64 0.72 9.32 1.33
N GLU A 65 1.87 9.33 2.02
CA GLU A 65 2.83 10.45 2.07
C GLU A 65 3.44 10.75 0.69
N GLY A 66 3.50 9.77 -0.20
CA GLY A 66 3.84 10.00 -1.62
C GLY A 66 2.88 10.95 -2.37
N ARG A 67 1.77 11.38 -1.76
CA ARG A 67 0.83 12.38 -2.31
C ARG A 67 1.19 13.83 -1.98
N GLU A 68 2.00 14.08 -0.95
CA GLU A 68 2.32 15.44 -0.46
C GLU A 68 3.60 16.05 -1.04
N THR A 69 4.27 15.35 -1.97
CA THR A 69 5.45 15.85 -2.71
C THR A 69 5.22 15.96 -4.22
N GLY A 70 4.08 16.51 -4.62
CA GLY A 70 4.07 17.31 -5.86
C GLY A 70 4.69 18.67 -5.52
N PRO A 71 5.71 19.18 -6.24
CA PRO A 71 6.18 20.52 -6.00
C PRO A 71 5.01 21.48 -6.18
N ASP A 72 4.67 22.20 -5.12
CA ASP A 72 3.89 23.43 -5.19
C ASP A 72 4.70 24.41 -6.07
N ILE A 73 4.46 24.33 -7.38
CA ILE A 73 4.91 25.34 -8.33
C ILE A 73 3.97 26.51 -8.11
N GLY A 74 4.42 27.43 -7.26
CA GLY A 74 3.68 28.65 -6.94
C GLY A 74 3.26 29.43 -8.18
N THR A 75 2.14 30.12 -8.05
CA THR A 75 1.80 31.36 -8.78
C THR A 75 0.85 32.17 -7.92
#